data_AF-A0A7S0EZQ2-F1
#
_entry.id   AF-A0A7S0EZQ2-F1
#
_cell.length_a   1.000
_cell.length_b   1.000
_cell.length_c   1.000
_cell.angle_alpha   90.00
_cell.angle_beta   90.00
_cell.angle_gamma   90.00
#
_symmetry.space_group_name_H-M   'P 1'
#
loop_
_entity.id
_entity.type
_entity.pdbx_description
1 polymer ?
#
loop_
_entity_poly.entity_id
_entity_poly.type
_entity_poly.pdbx_seq_one_letter_code
_entity_poly.pdbx_strand_id
1 'polypeptide(L)'
;MNRVTASVATILSLAAMVFLGFVIFSSRSEQRRTLISSLHSGNELGTQLEGSVKDLRSLLSSIDERVARIEQHLASTGGFKQEIKRVSIEQAPSREQGAVILSRREAPQPRRNVTMDTLPKPVFESFRLVVLTCCRARSLVRLLRSLGNALYDGLPANLHVHQDRDSKGELDAEVKKVVHEFDWPHGKKELHQWPRQVGIMGNWIDSWQPSEDSKELAIFL
;
A
#
# COMPACT_ATOMS: atom_id res chain seq x y z
N MET A 1 -33.38 0.40 9.25
CA MET A 1 -32.16 -0.07 9.95
C MET A 1 -31.43 -1.06 9.04
N ASN A 2 -30.09 -1.04 9.03
CA ASN A 2 -29.21 -2.16 8.62
C ASN A 2 -28.73 -2.29 7.16
N ARG A 3 -28.01 -1.27 6.66
CA ARG A 3 -26.97 -1.49 5.60
C ARG A 3 -25.70 -0.67 5.85
N VAL A 4 -25.84 0.53 6.41
CA VAL A 4 -24.72 1.42 6.72
C VAL A 4 -23.93 0.92 7.94
N THR A 5 -24.60 0.42 8.98
CA THR A 5 -23.95 -0.17 10.17
C THR A 5 -23.11 -1.39 9.85
N ALA A 6 -23.54 -2.24 8.91
CA ALA A 6 -22.78 -3.41 8.45
C ALA A 6 -21.51 -3.02 7.68
N SER A 7 -21.53 -1.89 6.95
CA SER A 7 -20.39 -1.40 6.18
C SER A 7 -19.32 -0.73 7.06
N VAL A 8 -19.75 -0.02 8.11
CA VAL A 8 -18.81 0.58 9.08
C VAL A 8 -18.14 -0.51 9.92
N ALA A 9 -18.88 -1.54 10.33
CA ALA A 9 -18.33 -2.68 11.07
C ALA A 9 -17.30 -3.47 10.25
N THR A 10 -17.50 -3.63 8.94
CA THR A 10 -16.53 -4.31 8.06
C THR A 10 -15.26 -3.48 7.84
N ILE A 11 -15.38 -2.16 7.69
CA ILE A 11 -14.22 -1.28 7.57
C ILE A 11 -13.42 -1.22 8.88
N LEU A 12 -14.08 -1.15 10.03
CA LEU A 12 -13.41 -1.21 11.34
C LEU A 12 -12.74 -2.57 11.56
N SER A 13 -13.39 -3.68 11.17
CA SER A 13 -12.82 -5.03 11.27
C SER A 13 -11.58 -5.17 10.39
N LEU A 14 -11.60 -4.62 9.17
CA LEU A 14 -10.44 -4.63 8.28
C LEU A 14 -9.29 -3.78 8.84
N ALA A 15 -9.59 -2.59 9.38
CA ALA A 15 -8.60 -1.73 10.02
C ALA A 15 -7.99 -2.38 11.28
N ALA A 16 -8.81 -3.06 12.08
CA ALA A 16 -8.34 -3.82 13.25
C ALA A 16 -7.46 -5.01 12.85
N MET A 17 -7.79 -5.72 11.77
CA MET A 17 -6.93 -6.80 11.25
C MET A 17 -5.60 -6.28 10.70
N VAL A 18 -5.59 -5.12 10.02
CA VAL A 18 -4.35 -4.47 9.56
C VAL A 18 -3.51 -4.02 10.75
N PHE A 19 -4.12 -3.44 11.77
CA PHE A 19 -3.42 -3.01 12.98
C PHE A 19 -2.89 -4.19 13.79
N LEU A 20 -3.68 -5.26 13.95
CA LEU A 20 -3.24 -6.49 14.63
C LEU A 20 -2.11 -7.19 13.84
N GLY A 21 -2.19 -7.19 12.51
CA GLY A 21 -1.12 -7.64 11.63
C GLY A 21 0.16 -6.82 11.81
N PHE A 22 0.04 -5.49 11.90
CA PHE A 22 1.17 -4.60 12.15
C PHE A 22 1.81 -4.79 13.54
N VAL A 23 1.00 -5.02 14.58
CA VAL A 23 1.48 -5.29 15.95
C VAL A 23 2.17 -6.65 16.06
N ILE A 24 1.58 -7.70 15.46
CA ILE A 24 2.21 -9.04 15.40
C ILE A 24 3.49 -8.99 14.57
N PHE A 25 3.52 -8.21 13.50
CA PHE A 25 4.68 -8.04 12.63
C PHE A 25 5.82 -7.27 13.33
N SER A 26 5.50 -6.15 13.97
CA SER A 26 6.47 -5.37 14.76
C SER A 26 7.06 -6.18 15.92
N SER A 27 6.23 -7.01 16.56
CA SER A 27 6.67 -7.94 17.60
C SER A 27 7.58 -9.06 17.05
N ARG A 28 7.28 -9.60 15.86
CA ARG A 28 8.11 -10.64 15.22
C ARG A 28 9.42 -10.13 14.63
N SER A 29 9.48 -8.88 14.15
CA SER A 29 10.72 -8.28 13.64
C SER A 29 11.73 -8.03 14.76
N GLU A 30 11.24 -7.60 15.93
CA GLU A 30 12.03 -7.46 17.17
C GLU A 30 12.53 -8.84 17.66
N GLN A 31 11.65 -9.85 17.67
CA GLN A 31 12.00 -11.22 18.08
C GLN A 31 13.02 -11.90 17.15
N ARG A 32 13.05 -11.55 15.86
CA ARG A 32 14.07 -12.05 14.92
C ARG A 32 15.45 -11.44 15.16
N ARG A 33 15.52 -10.16 15.55
CA ARG A 33 16.79 -9.50 15.89
C ARG A 33 17.40 -10.07 17.17
N THR A 34 16.58 -10.41 18.16
CA THR A 34 17.02 -11.06 19.42
C THR A 34 17.35 -12.54 19.26
N LEU A 35 16.65 -13.29 18.39
CA LEU A 35 16.98 -14.69 18.09
C LEU A 35 18.35 -14.87 17.41
N ILE A 36 18.77 -13.90 16.58
CA ILE A 36 20.08 -13.94 15.92
C ILE A 36 21.22 -13.61 16.90
N SER A 37 20.97 -12.79 17.95
CA SER A 37 21.97 -12.52 18.98
C SER A 37 22.05 -13.62 20.07
N SER A 38 20.96 -14.36 20.33
CA SER A 38 20.90 -15.37 21.41
C SER A 38 21.30 -16.79 21.00
N LEU A 39 21.50 -17.06 19.70
CA LEU A 39 22.04 -18.33 19.18
C LEU A 39 23.46 -18.68 19.68
N HIS A 40 24.08 -17.83 20.49
CA HIS A 40 25.36 -18.08 21.18
C HIS A 40 25.22 -18.47 22.67
N SER A 41 24.04 -18.43 23.29
CA SER A 41 23.86 -18.68 24.74
C SER A 41 22.72 -19.68 25.00
N GLY A 42 23.07 -20.96 25.01
CA GLY A 42 22.14 -22.10 24.96
C GLY A 42 21.33 -22.42 26.23
N ASN A 43 21.00 -21.46 27.10
CA ASN A 43 20.17 -21.76 28.28
C ASN A 43 19.16 -20.67 28.68
N GLU A 44 19.15 -19.48 28.05
CA GLU A 44 18.24 -18.37 28.40
C GLU A 44 16.96 -18.31 27.55
N LEU A 45 16.85 -19.16 26.51
CA LEU A 45 15.78 -19.08 25.51
C LEU A 45 14.39 -19.41 26.07
N GLY A 46 14.31 -20.31 27.07
CA GLY A 46 13.03 -20.78 27.61
C GLY A 46 12.30 -19.74 28.46
N THR A 47 13.02 -19.06 29.35
CA THR A 47 12.44 -18.06 30.27
C THR A 47 12.11 -16.76 29.55
N GLN A 48 12.92 -16.36 28.56
CA GLN A 48 12.68 -15.15 27.76
C GLN A 48 11.48 -15.31 26.82
N LEU A 49 11.26 -16.53 26.28
CA LEU A 49 10.11 -16.83 25.46
C LEU A 49 8.81 -16.84 26.28
N GLU A 50 8.82 -17.39 27.50
CA GLU A 50 7.67 -17.35 28.39
C GLU A 50 7.32 -15.92 28.83
N GLY A 51 8.31 -15.08 29.12
CA GLY A 51 8.11 -13.66 29.39
C GLY A 51 7.44 -12.94 28.20
N SER A 52 7.95 -13.18 26.99
CA SER A 52 7.39 -12.59 25.76
C SER A 52 5.95 -13.05 25.49
N VAL A 53 5.61 -14.31 25.78
CA VAL A 53 4.24 -14.84 25.65
C VAL A 53 3.31 -14.20 26.69
N LYS A 54 3.78 -13.97 27.91
CA LYS A 54 3.02 -13.30 28.96
C LYS A 54 2.73 -11.85 28.60
N ASP A 55 3.71 -11.14 28.06
CA ASP A 55 3.57 -9.75 27.62
C ASP A 55 2.61 -9.63 26.43
N LEU A 56 2.69 -10.56 25.46
CA LEU A 56 1.72 -10.63 24.36
C LEU A 56 0.28 -10.87 24.85
N ARG A 57 0.09 -11.75 25.83
CA ARG A 57 -1.24 -11.95 26.43
C ARG A 57 -1.76 -10.71 27.15
N SER A 58 -0.89 -9.98 27.85
CA SER A 58 -1.26 -8.72 28.50
C SER A 58 -1.66 -7.65 27.48
N LEU A 59 -0.92 -7.54 26.38
CA LEU A 59 -1.25 -6.61 25.29
C LEU A 59 -2.58 -6.95 24.61
N LEU A 60 -2.85 -8.24 24.36
CA LEU A 60 -4.12 -8.69 23.80
C LEU A 60 -5.29 -8.33 24.72
N SER A 61 -5.16 -8.57 26.02
CA SER A 61 -6.18 -8.17 27.00
C SER A 61 -6.43 -6.66 27.02
N SER A 62 -5.37 -5.85 26.88
CA SER A 62 -5.49 -4.38 26.82
C SER A 62 -6.22 -3.92 25.54
N ILE A 63 -6.00 -4.62 24.42
CA ILE A 63 -6.70 -4.35 23.16
C ILE A 63 -8.18 -4.68 23.29
N ASP A 64 -8.53 -5.84 23.85
CA ASP A 64 -9.92 -6.26 24.04
C ASP A 64 -10.70 -5.25 24.90
N GLU A 65 -10.09 -4.74 25.98
CA GLU A 65 -10.68 -3.69 26.80
C GLU A 65 -10.89 -2.37 26.04
N ARG A 66 -9.94 -1.99 25.16
CA ARG A 66 -10.07 -0.78 24.34
C ARG A 66 -11.16 -0.92 23.30
N VAL A 67 -11.31 -2.09 22.69
CA VAL A 67 -12.39 -2.39 21.75
C VAL A 67 -13.74 -2.31 22.46
N ALA A 68 -13.88 -2.93 23.63
CA ALA A 68 -15.10 -2.86 24.43
C ALA A 68 -15.49 -1.41 24.79
N ARG A 69 -14.51 -0.55 25.12
CA ARG A 69 -14.76 0.88 25.37
C ARG A 69 -15.22 1.63 24.13
N ILE A 70 -14.67 1.31 22.95
CA ILE A 70 -15.10 1.92 21.68
C ILE A 70 -16.53 1.48 21.33
N GLU A 71 -16.84 0.20 21.49
CA GLU A 71 -18.20 -0.31 21.25
C GLU A 71 -19.23 0.32 22.19
N GLN A 72 -18.88 0.49 23.46
CA GLN A 72 -19.73 1.19 24.43
C GLN A 72 -19.89 2.69 24.09
N HIS A 73 -18.86 3.33 23.55
CA HIS A 73 -18.92 4.73 23.13
C HIS A 73 -19.72 4.93 21.84
N LEU A 74 -19.65 3.97 20.90
CA LEU A 74 -20.47 3.94 19.69
C LEU A 74 -21.94 3.63 20.00
N ALA A 75 -22.21 2.81 21.01
CA ALA A 75 -23.57 2.55 21.49
C ALA A 75 -24.19 3.74 22.24
N SER A 76 -23.38 4.55 22.94
CA SER A 76 -23.85 5.75 23.64
C SER A 76 -23.97 6.99 22.74
N THR A 77 -23.18 7.05 21.66
CA THR A 77 -23.22 8.14 20.66
C THR A 77 -24.18 7.77 19.54
N GLY A 78 -25.48 7.85 19.82
CA GLY A 78 -26.55 7.55 18.85
C GLY A 78 -26.31 8.17 17.47
N GLY A 79 -26.30 7.29 16.45
CA GLY A 79 -26.08 7.54 15.02
C GLY A 79 -26.11 8.99 14.53
N PHE A 80 -24.94 9.50 14.15
CA PHE A 80 -24.80 10.76 13.42
C PHE A 80 -25.33 10.59 11.99
N LYS A 81 -26.61 10.95 11.80
CA LYS A 81 -27.28 11.04 10.50
C LYS A 81 -26.75 12.31 9.80
N GLN A 82 -25.68 12.19 9.02
CA GLN A 82 -25.32 13.27 8.09
C GLN A 82 -26.26 13.20 6.87
N GLU A 83 -27.14 14.18 6.81
CA GLU A 83 -28.17 14.37 5.81
C GLU A 83 -27.57 14.71 4.45
N ILE A 84 -27.38 13.69 3.61
CA ILE A 84 -27.14 13.88 2.18
C ILE A 84 -28.46 14.33 1.56
N LYS A 85 -28.57 15.63 1.28
CA LYS A 85 -29.68 16.26 0.56
C LYS A 85 -29.78 15.63 -0.84
N ARG A 86 -30.70 14.66 -1.00
CA ARG A 86 -31.07 14.10 -2.31
C ARG A 86 -31.68 15.20 -3.16
N VAL A 87 -31.05 15.52 -4.28
CA VAL A 87 -31.71 16.21 -5.38
C VAL A 87 -32.68 15.21 -6.00
N SER A 88 -33.98 15.47 -5.85
CA SER A 88 -35.05 14.70 -6.48
C SER A 88 -35.01 14.93 -7.99
N ILE A 89 -34.96 13.84 -8.76
CA ILE A 89 -35.27 13.83 -10.19
C ILE A 89 -36.79 13.75 -10.27
N GLU A 90 -37.44 14.89 -10.51
CA GLU A 90 -38.84 14.94 -10.91
C GLU A 90 -38.95 15.05 -12.44
N GLN A 91 -39.99 14.40 -12.95
CA GLN A 91 -40.27 14.12 -14.35
C GLN A 91 -40.31 15.37 -15.24
N ALA A 92 -39.88 15.18 -16.49
CA ALA A 92 -39.95 16.20 -17.54
C ALA A 92 -41.39 16.51 -17.95
N PRO A 93 -41.75 17.80 -18.13
CA PRO A 93 -42.77 18.21 -19.05
C PRO A 93 -42.18 18.92 -20.28
N SER A 94 -43.00 18.92 -21.31
CA SER A 94 -42.78 19.29 -22.71
C SER A 94 -42.31 20.73 -22.95
N ARG A 95 -41.55 20.90 -24.03
CA ARG A 95 -41.18 22.12 -24.76
C ARG A 95 -42.03 23.36 -24.50
N GLU A 96 -41.37 24.46 -24.14
CA GLU A 96 -41.68 25.79 -24.68
C GLU A 96 -40.41 26.67 -24.72
N GLN A 97 -40.38 27.58 -25.68
CA GLN A 97 -39.24 28.37 -26.10
C GLN A 97 -38.90 29.46 -25.07
N GLY A 98 -37.63 29.59 -24.71
CA GLY A 98 -37.13 30.68 -23.87
C GLY A 98 -35.62 30.77 -23.98
N ALA A 99 -35.13 31.84 -24.61
CA ALA A 99 -33.71 32.11 -24.78
C ALA A 99 -33.02 32.24 -23.41
N VAL A 100 -32.13 31.30 -23.09
CA VAL A 100 -31.23 31.41 -21.93
C VAL A 100 -29.93 32.03 -22.39
N ILE A 101 -29.72 33.29 -21.99
CA ILE A 101 -28.46 34.02 -22.14
C ILE A 101 -27.38 33.27 -21.35
N LEU A 102 -26.48 32.58 -22.05
CA LEU A 102 -25.27 32.03 -21.45
C LEU A 102 -24.35 33.20 -21.08
N SER A 103 -24.39 33.60 -19.80
CA SER A 103 -23.39 34.50 -19.25
C SER A 103 -22.02 33.84 -19.40
N ARG A 104 -21.21 34.40 -20.31
CA ARG A 104 -19.86 33.93 -20.62
C ARG A 104 -19.02 33.99 -19.35
N ARG A 105 -18.82 32.84 -18.70
CA ARG A 105 -17.82 32.70 -17.63
C ARG A 105 -16.46 33.05 -18.22
N GLU A 106 -15.88 34.11 -17.70
CA GLU A 106 -14.55 34.58 -18.08
C GLU A 106 -13.52 33.47 -17.81
N ALA A 107 -12.59 33.28 -18.75
CA ALA A 107 -11.62 32.19 -18.69
C ALA A 107 -10.71 32.33 -17.45
N PRO A 108 -10.29 31.23 -16.80
CA PRO A 108 -9.32 31.32 -15.72
C PRO A 108 -8.02 31.94 -16.24
N GLN A 109 -7.54 32.98 -15.57
CA GLN A 109 -6.25 33.62 -15.87
C GLN A 109 -5.12 32.58 -15.93
N PRO A 110 -4.09 32.78 -16.78
CA PRO A 110 -2.97 31.86 -16.88
C PRO A 110 -2.28 31.74 -15.52
N ARG A 111 -2.18 30.50 -15.01
CA ARG A 111 -1.47 30.22 -13.76
C ARG A 111 -0.03 30.69 -13.91
N ARG A 112 0.42 31.51 -12.95
CA ARG A 112 1.78 32.03 -12.83
C ARG A 112 2.78 30.89 -13.05
N ASN A 113 3.66 31.02 -14.04
CA ASN A 113 4.73 30.06 -14.28
C ASN A 113 5.63 30.04 -13.04
N VAL A 114 5.55 28.96 -12.26
CA VAL A 114 6.52 28.72 -11.19
C VAL A 114 7.81 28.33 -11.89
N THR A 115 8.83 29.19 -11.81
CA THR A 115 10.18 28.87 -12.28
C THR A 115 10.69 27.66 -11.50
N MET A 116 10.90 26.53 -12.19
CA MET A 116 11.26 25.23 -11.60
C MET A 116 12.54 25.26 -10.77
N ASP A 117 13.39 26.28 -10.96
CA ASP A 117 14.65 26.49 -10.22
C ASP A 117 14.45 26.82 -8.72
N THR A 118 13.22 27.10 -8.30
CA THR A 118 12.89 27.39 -6.88
C THR A 118 12.19 26.24 -6.16
N LEU A 119 11.99 25.10 -6.83
CA LEU A 119 11.43 23.93 -6.16
C LEU A 119 12.45 23.39 -5.13
N PRO A 120 12.00 23.07 -3.91
CA PRO A 120 12.87 22.43 -2.94
C PRO A 120 13.45 21.17 -3.57
N LYS A 121 14.78 21.04 -3.50
CA LYS A 121 15.51 19.85 -3.97
C LYS A 121 14.80 18.60 -3.45
N PRO A 122 14.53 17.58 -4.29
CA PRO A 122 13.82 16.40 -3.85
C PRO A 122 14.53 15.80 -2.63
N VAL A 123 13.73 15.45 -1.62
CA VAL A 123 14.21 14.86 -0.35
C VAL A 123 14.86 13.49 -0.59
N PHE A 124 14.48 12.84 -1.69
CA PHE A 124 15.00 11.55 -2.15
C PHE A 124 15.99 11.74 -3.31
N GLU A 125 16.95 10.82 -3.41
CA GLU A 125 18.03 10.84 -4.39
C GLU A 125 17.80 9.86 -5.55
N SER A 126 16.86 8.93 -5.42
CA SER A 126 16.47 8.00 -6.49
C SER A 126 15.09 7.38 -6.24
N PHE A 127 14.55 6.73 -7.26
CA PHE A 127 13.35 5.91 -7.19
C PHE A 127 13.71 4.42 -7.16
N ARG A 128 12.92 3.66 -6.41
CA ARG A 128 12.88 2.19 -6.47
C ARG A 128 11.50 1.76 -6.96
N LEU A 129 11.43 1.30 -8.20
CA LEU A 129 10.20 0.79 -8.82
C LEU A 129 10.05 -0.68 -8.48
N VAL A 130 9.16 -0.99 -7.54
CA VAL A 130 8.89 -2.35 -7.07
C VAL A 130 7.70 -2.90 -7.83
N VAL A 131 7.96 -3.75 -8.82
CA VAL A 131 6.93 -4.39 -9.65
C VAL A 131 6.62 -5.78 -9.12
N LEU A 132 5.39 -6.02 -8.70
CA LEU A 132 4.97 -7.32 -8.18
C LEU A 132 4.18 -8.09 -9.24
N THR A 133 4.59 -9.32 -9.54
CA THR A 133 3.97 -10.09 -10.64
C THR A 133 3.89 -11.59 -10.35
N CYS A 134 2.86 -12.23 -10.93
CA CYS A 134 2.65 -13.68 -10.92
C CYS A 134 1.93 -14.04 -12.23
N CYS A 135 2.54 -14.89 -13.07
CA CYS A 135 1.95 -15.39 -14.33
C CYS A 135 1.34 -14.33 -15.26
N ARG A 136 2.00 -13.19 -15.43
CA ARG A 136 1.45 -12.00 -16.10
C ARG A 136 2.41 -11.33 -17.08
N ALA A 137 3.14 -12.12 -17.86
CA ALA A 137 4.13 -11.62 -18.83
C ALA A 137 3.58 -10.52 -19.77
N ARG A 138 2.40 -10.72 -20.37
CA ARG A 138 1.80 -9.73 -21.28
C ARG A 138 1.51 -8.37 -20.62
N SER A 139 1.00 -8.40 -19.38
CA SER A 139 0.74 -7.16 -18.63
C SER A 139 2.04 -6.49 -18.21
N LEU A 140 3.04 -7.29 -17.84
CA LEU A 140 4.38 -6.81 -17.49
C LEU A 140 5.03 -6.09 -18.67
N VAL A 141 4.96 -6.61 -19.90
CA VAL A 141 5.48 -5.93 -21.10
C VAL A 141 4.88 -4.52 -21.25
N ARG A 142 3.56 -4.39 -21.06
CA ARG A 142 2.88 -3.09 -21.17
C ARG A 142 3.33 -2.12 -20.07
N LEU A 143 3.44 -2.61 -18.85
CA LEU A 143 3.92 -1.82 -17.71
C LEU A 143 5.36 -1.35 -17.94
N LEU A 144 6.27 -2.27 -18.27
CA LEU A 144 7.68 -1.96 -18.51
C LEU A 144 7.86 -0.93 -19.62
N ARG A 145 7.10 -1.04 -20.72
CA ARG A 145 7.10 -0.02 -21.78
C ARG A 145 6.61 1.33 -21.27
N SER A 146 5.58 1.36 -20.43
CA SER A 146 5.09 2.60 -19.83
C SER A 146 6.13 3.25 -18.93
N LEU A 147 6.82 2.46 -18.10
CA LEU A 147 7.88 2.93 -17.21
C LEU A 147 9.12 3.39 -17.99
N GLY A 148 9.50 2.67 -19.05
CA GLY A 148 10.64 3.03 -19.90
C GLY A 148 10.46 4.37 -20.61
N ASN A 149 9.22 4.80 -20.85
CA ASN A 149 8.89 6.08 -21.46
C ASN A 149 8.56 7.18 -20.43
N ALA A 150 8.63 6.89 -19.12
CA ALA A 150 8.34 7.87 -18.08
C ALA A 150 9.52 8.83 -17.87
N LEU A 151 9.22 10.02 -17.33
CA LEU A 151 10.21 11.02 -16.95
C LEU A 151 10.49 10.89 -15.45
N TYR A 152 11.78 10.79 -15.09
CA TYR A 152 12.27 10.69 -13.71
C TYR A 152 13.10 11.90 -13.28
N ASP A 153 13.01 13.01 -14.03
CA ASP A 153 13.66 14.30 -13.73
C ASP A 153 15.17 14.20 -13.46
N GLY A 154 15.85 13.29 -14.15
CA GLY A 154 17.29 13.05 -14.01
C GLY A 154 17.69 12.23 -12.77
N LEU A 155 16.73 11.81 -11.94
CA LEU A 155 16.99 10.90 -10.83
C LEU A 155 17.02 9.45 -11.32
N PRO A 156 17.92 8.60 -10.79
CA PRO A 156 17.92 7.18 -11.10
C PRO A 156 16.60 6.52 -10.69
N ALA A 157 16.07 5.64 -11.54
CA ALA A 157 14.93 4.80 -11.25
C ALA A 157 15.34 3.32 -11.33
N ASN A 158 15.60 2.71 -10.17
CA ASN A 158 16.00 1.31 -10.07
C ASN A 158 14.76 0.41 -10.15
N LEU A 159 14.71 -0.46 -11.15
CA LEU A 159 13.62 -1.39 -11.40
C LEU A 159 13.87 -2.73 -10.68
N HIS A 160 12.98 -3.09 -9.76
CA HIS A 160 12.99 -4.36 -9.06
C HIS A 160 11.70 -5.12 -9.37
N VAL A 161 11.80 -6.19 -10.14
CA VAL A 161 10.66 -7.05 -10.47
C VAL A 161 10.66 -8.24 -9.52
N HIS A 162 9.60 -8.39 -8.73
CA HIS A 162 9.40 -9.52 -7.83
C HIS A 162 8.36 -10.48 -8.40
N GLN A 163 8.85 -11.62 -8.86
CA GLN A 163 8.04 -12.69 -9.42
C GLN A 163 7.67 -13.70 -8.33
N ASP A 164 6.37 -13.79 -8.03
CA ASP A 164 5.78 -14.84 -7.22
C ASP A 164 5.46 -16.08 -8.07
N ARG A 165 5.30 -17.21 -7.39
CA ARG A 165 4.90 -18.48 -7.97
C ARG A 165 3.39 -18.59 -8.09
N ASP A 166 2.93 -19.41 -9.01
CA ASP A 166 1.50 -19.70 -9.17
C ASP A 166 0.97 -20.61 -8.06
N SER A 167 -0.32 -20.97 -8.13
CA SER A 167 -0.96 -21.90 -7.18
C SER A 167 -0.41 -23.32 -7.21
N LYS A 168 0.40 -23.67 -8.22
CA LYS A 168 1.10 -24.96 -8.34
C LYS A 168 2.54 -24.86 -7.82
N GLY A 169 3.00 -23.67 -7.42
CA GLY A 169 4.36 -23.42 -6.99
C GLY A 169 5.35 -23.23 -8.14
N GLU A 170 4.89 -22.96 -9.36
CA GLU A 170 5.73 -22.83 -10.54
C GLU A 170 6.04 -21.36 -10.87
N LEU A 171 7.21 -21.13 -11.48
CA LEU A 171 7.60 -19.83 -12.00
C LEU A 171 7.23 -19.72 -13.49
N ASP A 172 6.61 -18.60 -13.85
CA ASP A 172 6.38 -18.26 -15.25
C ASP A 172 7.69 -17.90 -15.97
N ALA A 173 8.16 -18.77 -16.87
CA ALA A 173 9.37 -18.56 -17.65
C ALA A 173 9.27 -17.34 -18.59
N GLU A 174 8.07 -16.99 -19.05
CA GLU A 174 7.85 -15.85 -19.94
C GLU A 174 8.09 -14.53 -19.21
N VAL A 175 7.72 -14.43 -17.94
CA VAL A 175 8.04 -13.26 -17.09
C VAL A 175 9.55 -13.06 -17.00
N LYS A 176 10.31 -14.13 -16.70
CA LYS A 176 11.77 -14.07 -16.63
C LYS A 176 12.38 -13.60 -17.96
N LYS A 177 11.89 -14.15 -19.07
CA LYS A 177 12.31 -13.77 -20.42
C LYS A 177 12.05 -12.29 -20.70
N VAL A 178 10.83 -11.81 -20.43
CA VAL A 178 10.43 -10.41 -20.62
C VAL A 178 11.34 -9.46 -19.83
N VAL A 179 11.58 -9.74 -18.55
CA VAL A 179 12.44 -8.87 -17.72
C VAL A 179 13.88 -8.90 -18.21
N HIS A 180 14.40 -10.06 -18.60
CA HIS A 180 15.77 -10.17 -19.10
C HIS A 180 15.97 -9.40 -20.41
N GLU A 181 15.07 -9.57 -21.39
CA GLU A 181 15.15 -8.97 -22.72
C GLU A 181 14.83 -7.46 -22.74
N PHE A 182 14.08 -6.96 -21.76
CA PHE A 182 13.71 -5.55 -21.71
C PHE A 182 14.90 -4.67 -21.32
N ASP A 183 15.33 -3.79 -22.23
CA ASP A 183 16.39 -2.82 -21.94
C ASP A 183 15.88 -1.70 -21.01
N TRP A 184 16.61 -1.44 -19.92
CA TRP A 184 16.20 -0.46 -18.90
C TRP A 184 17.19 0.71 -18.86
N PRO A 185 16.80 1.89 -19.37
CA PRO A 185 17.73 3.01 -19.53
C PRO A 185 17.86 3.90 -18.28
N HIS A 186 17.00 3.72 -17.26
CA HIS A 186 16.84 4.70 -16.17
C HIS A 186 17.56 4.32 -14.87
N GLY A 187 18.27 3.18 -14.81
CA GLY A 187 18.95 2.75 -13.59
C GLY A 187 19.28 1.27 -13.59
N LYS A 188 19.34 0.66 -12.40
CA LYS A 188 19.54 -0.78 -12.26
C LYS A 188 18.25 -1.55 -12.54
N LYS A 189 18.37 -2.78 -13.04
CA LYS A 189 17.26 -3.71 -13.26
C LYS A 189 17.57 -5.04 -12.57
N GLU A 190 16.67 -5.48 -11.71
CA GLU A 190 16.79 -6.73 -10.96
C GLU A 190 15.50 -7.55 -11.05
N LEU A 191 15.66 -8.87 -11.12
CA LEU A 191 14.56 -9.84 -11.03
C LEU A 191 14.75 -10.69 -9.78
N HIS A 192 13.83 -10.55 -8.83
CA HIS A 192 13.72 -11.44 -7.68
C HIS A 192 12.66 -12.51 -7.95
N GLN A 193 13.03 -13.78 -7.82
CA GLN A 193 12.10 -14.90 -7.96
C GLN A 193 11.92 -15.58 -6.60
N TRP A 194 10.71 -15.60 -6.07
CA TRP A 194 10.46 -16.19 -4.75
C TRP A 194 10.70 -17.71 -4.77
N PRO A 195 11.27 -18.30 -3.71
CA PRO A 195 11.52 -19.74 -3.64
C PRO A 195 10.24 -20.57 -3.43
N ARG A 196 9.17 -19.94 -2.92
CA ARG A 196 7.84 -20.52 -2.71
C ARG A 196 6.77 -19.49 -3.05
N GLN A 197 5.52 -19.91 -3.18
CA GLN A 197 4.41 -18.97 -3.31
C GLN A 197 4.28 -18.14 -2.02
N VAL A 198 4.39 -16.82 -2.12
CA VAL A 198 4.28 -15.89 -0.98
C VAL A 198 2.98 -15.08 -0.98
N GLY A 199 2.29 -15.04 -2.11
CA GLY A 199 1.10 -14.24 -2.31
C GLY A 199 1.39 -12.74 -2.31
N ILE A 200 0.35 -11.94 -2.56
CA ILE A 200 0.50 -10.48 -2.64
C ILE A 200 1.06 -9.86 -1.36
N MET A 201 0.63 -10.37 -0.19
CA MET A 201 1.04 -9.84 1.11
C MET A 201 2.51 -10.12 1.40
N GLY A 202 2.97 -11.36 1.20
CA GLY A 202 4.38 -11.70 1.40
C GLY A 202 5.27 -10.96 0.41
N ASN A 203 4.83 -10.84 -0.84
CA ASN A 203 5.56 -10.10 -1.85
C ASN A 203 5.69 -8.61 -1.50
N TRP A 204 4.61 -7.98 -1.01
CA TRP A 204 4.64 -6.58 -0.53
C TRP A 204 5.60 -6.38 0.65
N ILE A 205 5.48 -7.22 1.68
CA ILE A 205 6.22 -7.05 2.94
C ILE A 205 7.72 -7.22 2.73
N ASP A 206 8.14 -8.21 1.93
CA ASP A 206 9.53 -8.58 1.82
C ASP A 206 10.24 -7.97 0.59
N SER A 207 9.53 -7.23 -0.27
CA SER A 207 10.12 -6.61 -1.47
C SER A 207 10.86 -5.31 -1.21
N TRP A 208 10.62 -4.64 -0.08
CA TRP A 208 11.33 -3.41 0.26
C TRP A 208 11.62 -3.30 1.77
N GLN A 209 12.90 -3.30 2.10
CA GLN A 209 13.42 -3.13 3.46
C GLN A 209 14.57 -2.12 3.41
N PRO A 210 14.27 -0.81 3.31
CA PRO A 210 15.30 0.22 3.24
C PRO A 210 16.08 0.30 4.56
N SER A 211 17.34 0.70 4.49
CA SER A 211 18.08 1.17 5.67
C SER A 211 17.49 2.49 6.18
N GLU A 212 17.72 2.81 7.45
CA GLU A 212 17.25 4.07 8.05
C GLU A 212 17.78 5.31 7.30
N ASP A 213 19.01 5.24 6.78
CA ASP A 213 19.62 6.32 5.99
C ASP A 213 19.27 6.29 4.49
N SER A 214 18.36 5.40 4.06
CA SER A 214 18.00 5.31 2.66
C SER A 214 17.25 6.55 2.19
N LYS A 215 17.70 7.12 1.08
CA LYS A 215 17.06 8.24 0.39
C LYS A 215 16.35 7.80 -0.89
N GLU A 216 15.99 6.52 -0.98
CA GLU A 216 15.20 5.99 -2.09
C GLU A 216 13.70 6.17 -1.83
N LEU A 217 12.96 6.65 -2.82
CA LEU A 217 11.50 6.60 -2.80
C LEU A 217 11.01 5.34 -3.50
N ALA A 218 10.38 4.43 -2.76
CA ALA A 218 9.78 3.22 -3.34
C ALA A 218 8.38 3.49 -3.91
N ILE A 219 8.13 2.96 -5.10
CA ILE A 219 6.84 2.99 -5.79
C ILE A 219 6.45 1.54 -6.11
N PHE A 220 5.32 1.09 -5.58
CA PHE A 220 4.80 -0.27 -5.78
C PHE A 220 3.82 -0.30 -6.96
N LEU A 221 4.00 -1.28 -7.85
CA LEU A 221 3.30 -1.40 -9.13
C LEU A 221 2.86 -2.84 -9.42
#